data_AF-A0A7S1VCY3-F1
#
_entry.id   AF-A0A7S1VCY3-F1
#
_cell.length_a   1.000
_cell.length_b   1.000
_cell.length_c   1.000
_cell.angle_alpha   90.00
_cell.angle_beta   90.00
_cell.angle_gamma   90.00
#
_symmetry.space_group_name_H-M   'P 1'
#
loop_
_entity.id
_entity.type
_entity.pdbx_description
1 polymer ?
#
loop_
_entity_poly.entity_id
_entity_poly.type
_entity_poly.pdbx_seq_one_letter_code
_entity_poly.pdbx_strand_id
1 'polypeptide(L)'
;GAEEQPSIMLSPYPTVNAEYVNETAETSMSITMGVIKACRSCRSSYNIANKQLTKFFVKVSGDGEGYIRSQIDDIKTLGKASSVEVNADESSVPRGVGLVVIDDKTSLLMDLTGVVDFAAEIKKLEKSLKQSSIPLEKLEQKMSAPGYATKAKEELKKANEEKADGLRKKIKDIEDAIARFKALAADEAGKP
;
A
#
# COMPACT_ATOMS: atom_id res chain seq x y z
N GLY A 1 33.67 -14.90 30.28
CA GLY A 1 32.33 -15.49 30.10
C GLY A 1 31.59 -15.29 31.39
N ALA A 2 30.39 -14.70 31.35
CA ALA A 2 29.58 -14.53 32.55
C ALA A 2 29.16 -15.92 33.06
N GLU A 3 29.38 -16.20 34.35
CA GLU A 3 28.92 -17.43 34.97
C GLU A 3 27.40 -17.53 34.85
N GLU A 4 26.90 -18.66 34.32
CA GLU A 4 25.47 -18.92 34.25
C GLU A 4 24.88 -18.95 35.66
N GLN A 5 24.00 -18.00 35.95
CA GLN A 5 23.31 -17.94 37.23
C GLN A 5 22.26 -19.04 37.31
N PRO A 6 22.07 -19.70 38.48
CA PRO A 6 21.13 -20.81 38.63
C PRO A 6 19.66 -20.42 38.46
N SER A 7 19.33 -19.13 38.42
CA SER A 7 18.00 -18.62 38.11
C SER A 7 18.07 -17.20 37.54
N ILE A 8 17.18 -16.88 36.59
CA ILE A 8 17.00 -15.52 36.07
C ILE A 8 16.63 -14.52 37.19
N MET A 9 16.00 -14.99 38.27
CA MET A 9 15.62 -14.18 39.43
C MET A 9 16.82 -13.68 40.24
N LEU A 10 18.00 -14.28 40.04
CA LEU A 10 19.26 -13.93 40.68
C LEU A 10 20.22 -13.21 39.72
N SER A 11 19.83 -13.06 38.46
CA SER A 11 20.66 -12.39 37.45
C SER A 11 20.64 -10.88 37.65
N PRO A 12 21.79 -10.19 37.46
CA PRO A 12 21.82 -8.74 37.45
C PRO A 12 20.87 -8.18 36.40
N TYR A 13 20.19 -7.08 36.74
CA TYR A 13 19.35 -6.40 35.76
C TYR A 13 20.23 -5.86 34.60
N PRO A 14 19.80 -6.01 33.33
CA PRO A 14 20.58 -5.53 32.20
C PRO A 14 20.86 -4.03 32.29
N THR A 15 22.11 -3.65 32.09
CA THR A 15 22.53 -2.26 31.95
C THR A 15 22.87 -1.94 30.51
N VAL A 16 22.74 -0.67 30.13
CA VAL A 16 23.08 -0.23 28.77
C VAL A 16 24.58 -0.40 28.57
N ASN A 17 24.95 -1.18 27.55
CA ASN A 17 26.31 -1.21 27.07
C ASN A 17 26.46 -0.20 25.92
N ALA A 18 27.16 0.90 26.19
CA ALA A 18 27.40 1.95 25.20
C ALA A 18 28.15 1.46 23.96
N GLU A 19 28.95 0.39 24.06
CA GLU A 19 29.67 -0.19 22.92
C GLU A 19 28.74 -0.87 21.90
N TYR A 20 27.52 -1.21 22.29
CA TYR A 20 26.51 -1.80 21.40
C TYR A 20 25.58 -0.76 20.77
N VAL A 21 25.67 0.51 21.18
CA VAL A 21 24.92 1.60 20.55
C VAL A 21 25.55 1.90 19.20
N ASN A 22 24.78 1.72 18.13
CA ASN A 22 25.28 1.90 16.77
C ASN A 22 24.23 2.63 15.91
N GLU A 23 24.35 3.96 15.87
CA GLU A 23 23.45 4.84 15.11
C GLU A 23 23.44 4.54 13.60
N THR A 24 24.57 4.07 13.06
CA THR A 24 24.66 3.70 11.64
C THR A 24 23.83 2.44 11.36
N ALA A 25 23.92 1.43 12.24
CA ALA A 25 23.12 0.22 12.13
C ALA A 25 21.62 0.51 12.31
N GLU A 26 21.26 1.36 13.28
CA GLU A 26 19.88 1.80 13.50
C GLU A 26 19.32 2.53 12.27
N THR A 27 20.09 3.45 11.68
CA THR A 27 19.70 4.18 10.47
C THR A 27 19.54 3.24 9.28
N SER A 28 20.52 2.37 9.05
CA SER A 28 20.47 1.36 7.99
C SER A 28 19.23 0.48 8.12
N MET A 29 18.94 -0.01 9.32
CA MET A 29 17.78 -0.86 9.57
C MET A 29 16.46 -0.09 9.41
N SER A 30 16.39 1.16 9.86
CA SER A 30 15.22 2.02 9.69
C SER A 30 14.85 2.20 8.21
N ILE A 31 15.84 2.51 7.37
CA ILE A 31 15.67 2.67 5.92
C ILE A 31 15.18 1.35 5.30
N THR A 32 15.84 0.24 5.59
CA THR A 32 15.44 -1.08 5.05
C THR A 32 14.03 -1.47 5.48
N MET A 33 13.68 -1.26 6.76
CA MET A 33 12.33 -1.50 7.25
C MET A 33 11.30 -0.61 6.54
N GLY A 34 11.65 0.63 6.21
CA GLY A 34 10.84 1.52 5.38
C GLY A 34 10.54 0.90 4.02
N VAL A 35 11.57 0.41 3.31
CA VAL A 35 11.43 -0.27 2.02
C VAL A 35 10.57 -1.53 2.13
N ILE A 36 10.81 -2.38 3.13
CA ILE A 36 10.02 -3.60 3.35
C ILE A 36 8.54 -3.27 3.59
N LYS A 37 8.25 -2.25 4.41
CA LYS A 37 6.88 -1.78 4.66
C LYS A 37 6.24 -1.30 3.36
N ALA A 38 6.97 -0.54 2.54
CA ALA A 38 6.48 -0.08 1.24
C ALA A 38 6.17 -1.26 0.29
N CYS A 39 7.03 -2.27 0.23
CA CYS A 39 6.79 -3.49 -0.56
C CYS A 39 5.49 -4.18 -0.14
N ARG A 40 5.30 -4.38 1.16
CA ARG A 40 4.10 -5.06 1.70
C ARG A 40 2.84 -4.22 1.52
N SER A 41 2.94 -2.91 1.73
CA SER A 41 1.84 -1.96 1.53
C SER A 41 1.41 -1.94 0.06
N CYS A 42 2.36 -1.81 -0.87
CA CYS A 42 2.09 -1.82 -2.30
C CYS A 42 1.36 -3.11 -2.71
N ARG A 43 1.88 -4.27 -2.31
CA ARG A 43 1.25 -5.57 -2.57
C ARG A 43 -0.18 -5.66 -2.03
N SER A 44 -0.40 -5.12 -0.83
CA SER A 44 -1.74 -5.07 -0.23
C SER A 44 -2.68 -4.17 -1.02
N SER A 45 -2.22 -3.00 -1.49
CA SER A 45 -3.03 -2.09 -2.30
C SER A 45 -3.51 -2.72 -3.61
N TYR A 46 -2.70 -3.61 -4.18
CA TYR A 46 -3.03 -4.36 -5.40
C TYR A 46 -3.61 -5.76 -5.11
N ASN A 47 -3.96 -6.08 -3.86
CA ASN A 47 -4.55 -7.35 -3.44
C ASN A 47 -3.75 -8.59 -3.90
N ILE A 48 -2.42 -8.50 -3.90
CA ILE A 48 -1.52 -9.55 -4.37
C ILE A 48 -1.38 -10.64 -3.30
N ALA A 49 -1.62 -11.89 -3.69
CA ALA A 49 -1.52 -13.04 -2.78
C ALA A 49 -0.10 -13.19 -2.22
N ASN A 50 0.02 -13.59 -0.94
CA ASN A 50 1.32 -13.73 -0.26
C ASN A 50 2.26 -14.76 -0.91
N LYS A 51 1.70 -15.76 -1.61
CA LYS A 51 2.48 -16.79 -2.32
C LYS A 51 3.10 -16.28 -3.62
N GLN A 52 2.58 -15.20 -4.18
CA GLN A 52 3.02 -14.66 -5.45
C GLN A 52 4.16 -13.68 -5.21
N LEU A 53 5.33 -13.94 -5.78
CA LEU A 53 6.47 -13.04 -5.68
C LEU A 53 6.35 -11.92 -6.71
N THR A 54 6.87 -10.74 -6.39
CA THR A 54 6.80 -9.54 -7.23
C THR A 54 8.18 -8.96 -7.47
N LYS A 55 8.42 -8.42 -8.67
CA LYS A 55 9.66 -7.69 -8.95
C LYS A 55 9.52 -6.26 -8.45
N PHE A 56 10.53 -5.77 -7.75
CA PHE A 56 10.60 -4.39 -7.26
C PHE A 56 11.82 -3.66 -7.79
N PHE A 57 11.67 -2.36 -7.96
CA PHE A 57 12.72 -1.41 -8.27
C PHE A 57 12.73 -0.34 -7.19
N VAL A 58 13.89 -0.08 -6.60
CA VAL A 58 14.05 0.95 -5.57
C VAL A 58 14.84 2.08 -6.19
N LYS A 59 14.28 3.29 -6.22
CA LYS A 59 14.98 4.51 -6.58
C LYS A 59 15.36 5.22 -5.28
N VAL A 60 16.64 5.40 -5.05
CA VAL A 60 17.18 6.02 -3.84
C VAL A 60 18.29 6.98 -4.20
N SER A 61 18.36 8.12 -3.50
CA SER A 61 19.42 9.11 -3.66
C SER A 61 20.22 9.30 -2.36
N GLY A 62 21.51 9.61 -2.50
CA GLY A 62 22.42 9.81 -1.37
C GLY A 62 22.84 8.51 -0.67
N ASP A 63 23.15 8.61 0.62
CA ASP A 63 23.79 7.53 1.39
C ASP A 63 22.91 6.30 1.62
N GLY A 64 21.60 6.40 1.35
CA GLY A 64 20.63 5.32 1.51
C GLY A 64 20.88 4.13 0.58
N GLU A 65 21.55 4.33 -0.56
CA GLU A 65 21.80 3.26 -1.53
C GLU A 65 22.63 2.12 -0.95
N GLY A 66 23.71 2.46 -0.21
CA GLY A 66 24.59 1.45 0.38
C GLY A 66 23.88 0.58 1.41
N TYR A 67 23.03 1.18 2.24
CA TYR A 67 22.23 0.49 3.25
C TYR A 67 21.19 -0.45 2.65
N ILE A 68 20.52 -0.03 1.58
CA ILE A 68 19.53 -0.86 0.90
C ILE A 68 20.22 -2.01 0.18
N ARG A 69 21.35 -1.75 -0.50
CA ARG A 69 22.12 -2.78 -1.20
C ARG A 69 22.66 -3.86 -0.26
N SER A 70 23.13 -3.49 0.92
CA SER A 70 23.66 -4.45 1.90
C SER A 70 22.58 -5.37 2.50
N GLN A 71 21.31 -5.00 2.41
CA GLN A 71 20.17 -5.74 2.97
C GLN A 71 19.17 -6.23 1.90
N ILE A 72 19.60 -6.38 0.63
CA ILE A 72 18.74 -6.82 -0.48
C ILE A 72 18.05 -8.15 -0.17
N ASP A 73 18.75 -9.12 0.43
CA ASP A 73 18.19 -10.44 0.70
C ASP A 73 17.09 -10.40 1.78
N ASP A 74 17.23 -9.52 2.78
CA ASP A 74 16.19 -9.27 3.77
C ASP A 74 14.97 -8.60 3.12
N ILE A 75 15.20 -7.62 2.25
CA ILE A 75 14.11 -6.96 1.50
C ILE A 75 13.38 -7.96 0.62
N LYS A 76 14.11 -8.86 -0.07
CA LYS A 76 13.50 -9.92 -0.88
C LYS A 76 12.65 -10.86 -0.04
N THR A 77 13.20 -11.32 1.09
CA THR A 77 12.55 -12.31 1.94
C THR A 77 11.32 -11.73 2.64
N LEU A 78 11.48 -10.58 3.30
CA LEU A 78 10.44 -9.95 4.11
C LEU A 78 9.43 -9.14 3.27
N GLY A 79 9.87 -8.62 2.12
CA GLY A 79 9.03 -7.94 1.14
C GLY A 79 8.33 -8.87 0.14
N LYS A 80 8.63 -10.17 0.16
CA LYS A 80 8.14 -11.19 -0.80
C LYS A 80 8.47 -10.84 -2.25
N ALA A 81 9.68 -10.35 -2.47
CA ALA A 81 10.16 -10.02 -3.81
C ALA A 81 10.73 -11.26 -4.51
N SER A 82 10.53 -11.35 -5.83
CA SER A 82 11.32 -12.26 -6.68
C SER A 82 12.72 -11.66 -6.90
N SER A 83 12.77 -10.37 -7.18
CA SER A 83 13.99 -9.58 -7.35
C SER A 83 13.78 -8.14 -6.89
N VAL A 84 14.86 -7.51 -6.42
CA VAL A 84 14.91 -6.10 -6.04
C VAL A 84 16.08 -5.49 -6.79
N GLU A 85 15.82 -4.50 -7.64
CA GLU A 85 16.86 -3.74 -8.34
C GLU A 85 16.95 -2.32 -7.77
N VAL A 86 18.13 -1.91 -7.33
CA VAL A 86 18.35 -0.57 -6.77
C VAL A 86 18.95 0.33 -7.84
N ASN A 87 18.33 1.48 -8.06
CA ASN A 87 18.72 2.48 -9.07
C ASN A 87 18.88 1.88 -10.47
N ALA A 88 17.95 1.02 -10.86
CA ALA A 88 17.89 0.46 -12.21
C ALA A 88 17.70 1.56 -13.27
N ASP A 89 18.19 1.32 -14.48
CA ASP A 89 17.98 2.21 -15.62
C ASP A 89 16.49 2.38 -15.91
N GLU A 90 16.06 3.58 -16.31
CA GLU A 90 14.64 3.82 -16.60
C GLU A 90 14.11 2.93 -17.73
N SER A 91 14.97 2.51 -18.67
CA SER A 91 14.62 1.58 -19.74
C SER A 91 14.37 0.15 -19.27
N SER A 92 14.87 -0.25 -18.09
CA SER A 92 14.64 -1.60 -17.55
C SER A 92 13.38 -1.70 -16.68
N VAL A 93 12.81 -0.55 -16.29
CA VAL A 93 11.58 -0.46 -15.50
C VAL A 93 10.37 -0.52 -16.44
N PRO A 94 9.47 -1.50 -16.28
CA PRO A 94 8.22 -1.55 -17.06
C PRO A 94 7.36 -0.31 -16.84
N ARG A 95 6.52 0.05 -17.81
CA ARG A 95 5.58 1.17 -17.66
C ARG A 95 4.45 0.84 -16.67
N GLY A 96 3.98 -0.41 -16.67
CA GLY A 96 2.95 -0.91 -15.75
C GLY A 96 3.47 -1.16 -14.34
N VAL A 97 3.87 -0.10 -13.63
CA VAL A 97 4.42 -0.19 -12.27
C VAL A 97 3.55 0.52 -11.23
N GLY A 98 3.46 -0.07 -10.05
CA GLY A 98 2.91 0.58 -8.87
C GLY A 98 3.98 1.41 -8.17
N LEU A 99 3.82 2.74 -8.14
CA LEU A 99 4.72 3.64 -7.42
C LEU A 99 4.28 3.84 -5.96
N VAL A 100 5.24 3.76 -5.03
CA VAL A 100 5.10 4.13 -3.62
C VAL A 100 6.27 5.03 -3.25
N VAL A 101 5.97 6.26 -2.82
CA VAL A 101 6.98 7.17 -2.27
C VAL A 101 7.14 6.88 -0.78
N ILE A 102 8.37 6.63 -0.34
CA ILE A 102 8.70 6.33 1.05
C ILE A 102 9.06 7.63 1.77
N ASP A 103 9.95 8.40 1.15
CA ASP A 103 10.42 9.71 1.58
C ASP A 103 10.90 10.52 0.37
N ASP A 104 11.41 11.73 0.60
CA ASP A 104 11.88 12.64 -0.46
C ASP A 104 13.04 12.08 -1.30
N LYS A 105 13.76 11.09 -0.79
CA LYS A 105 14.95 10.51 -1.43
C LYS A 105 14.73 9.09 -1.93
N THR A 106 13.66 8.42 -1.48
CA THR A 106 13.44 6.98 -1.66
C THR A 106 12.03 6.71 -2.16
N SER A 107 11.96 6.02 -3.30
CA SER A 107 10.70 5.51 -3.86
C SER A 107 10.85 4.07 -4.32
N LEU A 108 9.73 3.35 -4.27
CA LEU A 108 9.60 1.96 -4.66
C LEU A 108 8.66 1.85 -5.84
N LEU A 109 9.07 1.12 -6.87
CA LEU A 109 8.24 0.73 -8.00
C LEU A 109 8.05 -0.79 -7.97
N MET A 110 6.81 -1.25 -8.09
CA MET A 110 6.46 -2.66 -8.16
C MET A 110 6.01 -3.02 -9.56
N ASP A 111 6.64 -4.01 -10.18
CA ASP A 111 6.18 -4.54 -11.46
C ASP A 111 4.82 -5.25 -11.28
N LEU A 112 3.80 -4.77 -11.97
CA LEU A 112 2.45 -5.32 -11.95
C LEU A 112 2.20 -6.29 -13.11
N THR A 113 3.12 -6.34 -14.09
CA THR A 113 2.97 -7.10 -15.33
C THR A 113 2.78 -8.59 -15.03
N GLY A 114 1.67 -9.17 -15.49
CA GLY A 114 1.34 -10.59 -15.25
C GLY A 114 1.10 -10.97 -13.78
N VAL A 115 1.12 -10.00 -12.86
CA VAL A 115 0.87 -10.22 -11.43
C VAL A 115 -0.59 -9.91 -11.09
N VAL A 116 -1.15 -8.88 -11.71
CA VAL A 116 -2.51 -8.40 -11.50
C VAL A 116 -3.33 -8.60 -12.77
N ASP A 117 -4.47 -9.27 -12.67
CA ASP A 117 -5.46 -9.27 -13.75
C ASP A 117 -6.29 -7.99 -13.66
N PHE A 118 -5.81 -6.95 -14.36
CA PHE A 118 -6.46 -5.64 -14.37
C PHE A 118 -7.91 -5.72 -14.86
N ALA A 119 -8.20 -6.59 -15.84
CA ALA A 119 -9.55 -6.73 -16.38
C ALA A 119 -10.49 -7.36 -15.34
N ALA A 120 -10.04 -8.38 -14.62
CA ALA A 120 -10.81 -8.98 -13.53
C ALA A 120 -11.03 -8.00 -12.37
N GLU A 121 -10.01 -7.22 -11.99
CA GLU A 121 -10.11 -6.27 -10.88
C GLU A 121 -11.03 -5.09 -11.23
N ILE A 122 -10.94 -4.55 -12.46
CA ILE A 122 -11.86 -3.54 -12.98
C ILE A 122 -13.30 -4.07 -12.94
N LYS A 123 -13.55 -5.29 -13.44
CA LYS A 123 -14.90 -5.89 -13.45
C LYS A 123 -15.46 -6.09 -12.03
N LYS A 124 -14.61 -6.45 -11.07
CA LYS A 124 -14.99 -6.60 -9.66
C LYS A 124 -15.33 -5.24 -9.03
N LEU A 125 -14.53 -4.21 -9.29
CA LEU A 125 -14.78 -2.85 -8.83
C LEU A 125 -16.05 -2.26 -9.46
N GLU A 126 -16.29 -2.46 -10.76
CA GLU A 126 -17.52 -2.05 -11.44
C GLU A 126 -18.77 -2.71 -10.83
N LYS A 127 -18.66 -3.98 -10.43
CA LYS A 127 -19.75 -4.67 -9.70
C LYS A 127 -19.98 -4.05 -8.31
N SER A 128 -18.91 -3.73 -7.58
CA SER A 128 -19.00 -3.05 -6.28
C SER A 128 -19.56 -1.63 -6.40
N LEU A 129 -19.21 -0.92 -7.48
CA LEU A 129 -19.74 0.39 -7.82
C LEU A 129 -21.26 0.32 -7.99
N LYS A 130 -21.75 -0.62 -8.81
CA LYS A 130 -23.20 -0.85 -8.98
C LYS A 130 -23.91 -1.20 -7.66
N GLN A 131 -23.28 -1.99 -6.81
CA GLN A 131 -23.83 -2.33 -5.49
C GLN A 131 -23.92 -1.13 -4.54
N SER A 132 -23.03 -0.14 -4.69
CA SER A 132 -23.02 1.07 -3.86
C SER A 132 -23.86 2.21 -4.47
N SER A 133 -24.00 2.27 -5.79
CA SER A 133 -24.80 3.28 -6.49
C SER A 133 -26.31 3.06 -6.34
N ILE A 134 -26.79 1.81 -6.42
CA ILE A 134 -28.24 1.51 -6.30
C ILE A 134 -28.83 2.01 -4.95
N PRO A 135 -28.19 1.76 -3.78
CA PRO A 135 -28.65 2.33 -2.52
C PRO A 135 -28.60 3.85 -2.48
N LEU A 136 -27.57 4.48 -3.07
CA LEU A 136 -27.46 5.94 -3.14
C LEU A 136 -28.60 6.53 -3.97
N GLU A 137 -28.84 6.01 -5.19
CA GLU A 137 -29.93 6.46 -6.06
C GLU A 137 -31.30 6.34 -5.37
N LYS A 138 -31.55 5.22 -4.67
CA LYS A 138 -32.80 5.03 -3.90
C LYS A 138 -32.92 6.01 -2.73
N LEU A 139 -31.81 6.37 -2.10
CA LEU A 139 -31.77 7.31 -0.98
C LEU A 139 -32.00 8.73 -1.48
N GLU A 140 -31.32 9.13 -2.56
CA GLU A 140 -31.47 10.44 -3.20
C GLU A 140 -32.89 10.62 -3.75
N GLN A 141 -33.49 9.61 -4.39
CA GLN A 141 -34.89 9.65 -4.81
C GLN A 141 -35.87 9.83 -3.64
N LYS A 142 -35.60 9.19 -2.50
CA LYS A 142 -36.40 9.38 -1.28
C LYS A 142 -36.27 10.80 -0.73
N MET A 143 -35.07 11.36 -0.78
CA MET A 143 -34.78 12.70 -0.27
C MET A 143 -35.30 13.81 -1.20
N SER A 144 -35.35 13.56 -2.51
CA SER A 144 -35.89 14.47 -3.51
C SER A 144 -37.41 14.39 -3.67
N ALA A 145 -38.08 13.45 -2.99
CA ALA A 145 -39.52 13.26 -3.11
C ALA A 145 -40.30 14.50 -2.61
N PRO A 146 -41.32 14.97 -3.36
CA PRO A 146 -42.11 16.11 -2.95
C PRO A 146 -42.78 15.84 -1.60
N GLY A 147 -42.50 16.71 -0.62
CA GLY A 147 -42.98 16.57 0.75
C GLY A 147 -42.00 15.93 1.74
N TYR A 148 -40.85 15.40 1.29
CA TYR A 148 -39.81 14.92 2.19
C TYR A 148 -39.22 16.05 3.05
N ALA A 149 -38.93 17.19 2.42
CA ALA A 149 -38.42 18.37 3.11
C ALA A 149 -39.38 18.93 4.18
N THR A 150 -40.70 18.75 4.02
CA THR A 150 -41.71 19.29 4.94
C THR A 150 -42.22 18.27 5.96
N LYS A 151 -42.24 16.96 5.61
CA LYS A 151 -42.81 15.90 6.47
C LYS A 151 -41.76 15.05 7.19
N ALA A 152 -40.51 15.00 6.73
CA ALA A 152 -39.47 14.21 7.40
C ALA A 152 -38.95 14.93 8.66
N LYS A 153 -38.74 14.17 9.73
CA LYS A 153 -38.11 14.67 10.97
C LYS A 153 -36.67 15.11 10.70
N GLU A 154 -36.23 16.18 11.37
CA GLU A 154 -34.88 16.74 11.26
C GLU A 154 -33.78 15.67 11.45
N GLU A 155 -33.94 14.80 12.45
CA GLU A 155 -33.02 13.68 12.74
C GLU A 155 -32.91 12.70 11.56
N LEU A 156 -34.04 12.40 10.90
CA LEU A 156 -34.07 11.49 9.77
C LEU A 156 -33.42 12.12 8.52
N LYS A 157 -33.57 13.44 8.34
CA LYS A 157 -32.90 14.17 7.26
C LYS A 157 -31.39 14.14 7.44
N LYS A 158 -30.89 14.46 8.64
CA LYS A 158 -29.45 14.40 8.96
C LYS A 158 -28.87 12.99 8.77
N ALA A 159 -29.52 11.97 9.32
CA ALA A 159 -29.06 10.59 9.18
C ALA A 159 -29.02 10.11 7.71
N ASN A 160 -29.99 10.53 6.90
CA ASN A 160 -30.01 10.18 5.47
C ASN A 160 -28.96 10.96 4.66
N GLU A 161 -28.71 12.24 4.97
CA GLU A 161 -27.63 13.00 4.33
C GLU A 161 -26.26 12.43 4.68
N GLU A 162 -25.96 12.14 5.96
CA GLU A 162 -24.71 11.52 6.38
C GLU A 162 -24.47 10.17 5.68
N LYS A 163 -25.55 9.39 5.52
CA LYS A 163 -25.49 8.12 4.80
C LYS A 163 -25.28 8.30 3.30
N ALA A 164 -25.90 9.31 2.69
CA ALA A 164 -25.70 9.65 1.29
C ALA A 164 -24.25 10.10 1.04
N ASP A 165 -23.71 10.97 1.89
CA ASP A 165 -22.33 11.45 1.79
C ASP A 165 -21.30 10.34 1.98
N GLY A 166 -21.53 9.43 2.94
CA GLY A 166 -20.69 8.24 3.09
C GLY A 166 -20.70 7.33 1.85
N LEU A 167 -21.86 7.16 1.22
CA LEU A 167 -21.99 6.40 -0.03
C LEU A 167 -21.34 7.11 -1.22
N ARG A 168 -21.53 8.43 -1.36
CA ARG A 168 -20.89 9.26 -2.40
C ARG A 168 -19.38 9.19 -2.31
N LYS A 169 -18.82 9.33 -1.09
CA LYS A 169 -17.38 9.21 -0.86
C LYS A 169 -16.88 7.83 -1.27
N LYS A 170 -17.57 6.76 -0.84
CA LYS A 170 -17.22 5.39 -1.21
C LYS A 170 -17.29 5.15 -2.72
N ILE A 171 -18.29 5.67 -3.41
CA ILE A 171 -18.41 5.55 -4.88
C ILE A 171 -17.24 6.27 -5.55
N LYS A 172 -16.93 7.49 -5.12
CA LYS A 172 -15.80 8.26 -5.64
C LYS A 172 -14.47 7.50 -5.46
N ASP A 173 -14.23 6.94 -4.27
CA ASP A 173 -13.02 6.15 -4.01
C ASP A 173 -12.93 4.91 -4.94
N ILE A 174 -14.07 4.28 -5.25
CA ILE A 174 -14.13 3.15 -6.20
C ILE A 174 -13.89 3.62 -7.65
N GLU A 175 -14.43 4.77 -8.04
CA GLU A 175 -14.23 5.35 -9.38
C GLU A 175 -12.77 5.73 -9.62
N ASP A 176 -12.14 6.40 -8.65
CA ASP A 176 -10.72 6.77 -8.70
C ASP A 176 -9.84 5.51 -8.80
N ALA A 177 -10.19 4.44 -8.07
CA ALA A 177 -9.51 3.15 -8.18
C ALA A 177 -9.67 2.53 -9.59
N ILE A 178 -10.88 2.54 -10.16
CA ILE A 178 -11.12 2.04 -11.53
C ILE A 178 -10.32 2.84 -12.55
N ALA A 179 -10.28 4.17 -12.43
CA ALA A 179 -9.51 5.03 -13.33
C ALA A 179 -8.01 4.70 -13.26
N ARG A 180 -7.47 4.53 -12.04
CA ARG A 180 -6.09 4.12 -11.83
C ARG A 180 -5.78 2.76 -12.46
N PHE A 181 -6.65 1.77 -12.27
CA PHE A 181 -6.47 0.45 -12.87
C PHE A 181 -6.58 0.47 -14.40
N LYS A 182 -7.45 1.31 -14.97
CA LYS A 182 -7.55 1.51 -16.43
C LYS A 182 -6.29 2.15 -17.01
N ALA A 183 -5.72 3.14 -16.33
CA ALA A 183 -4.45 3.75 -16.74
C ALA A 183 -3.32 2.71 -16.76
N LEU A 184 -3.20 1.91 -15.69
CA LEU A 184 -2.20 0.84 -15.59
C LEU A 184 -2.39 -0.25 -16.66
N ALA A 185 -3.64 -0.61 -16.97
CA ALA A 185 -3.95 -1.56 -18.03
C ALA A 185 -3.58 -1.03 -19.43
N ALA A 186 -3.78 0.27 -19.68
CA ALA A 186 -3.38 0.90 -20.93
C ALA A 186 -1.84 0.93 -21.10
N ASP A 187 -1.12 1.18 -20.00
CA ASP A 187 0.34 1.16 -20.00
C ASP A 187 0.93 -0.25 -20.19
N GLU A 188 0.23 -1.30 -19.74
CA GLU A 188 0.58 -2.70 -20.03
C GLU A 188 0.26 -3.08 -21.49
N ALA A 189 -0.87 -2.63 -22.03
CA ALA A 189 -1.30 -2.94 -23.40
C ALA A 189 -0.53 -2.16 -24.49
N GLY A 190 0.10 -1.03 -24.14
CA GLY A 190 0.96 -0.24 -25.02
C GLY A 190 2.33 -0.88 -25.31
N LYS A 191 2.49 -2.17 -25.05
CA LYS A 191 3.68 -2.96 -25.35
C LYS A 191 3.78 -3.17 -26.87
N PRO A 192 4.88 -2.81 -27.54
CA PRO A 192 5.14 -3.29 -28.91
C PRO A 192 5.31 -4.81 -28.94
#